data_AF-A0A9D8PEA6-F1
#
_entry.id   AF-A0A9D8PEA6-F1
#
_cell.length_a   1.000
_cell.length_b   1.000
_cell.length_c   1.000
_cell.angle_alpha   90.00
_cell.angle_beta   90.00
_cell.angle_gamma   90.00
#
_symmetry.space_group_name_H-M   'P 1'
#
loop_
_entity.id
_entity.type
_entity.pdbx_description
1 polymer ?
#
loop_
_entity_poly.entity_id
_entity_poly.type
_entity_poly.pdbx_seq_one_letter_code
_entity_poly.pdbx_strand_id
1 'polypeptide(L)'
;MADTQPVPQERVDPVTGLSLPDPFPEYVPCPHCGEPEVEVYCYEKIARCRNCGKQFPHTSPPDCGLYPFCKRAVEPESDDHEG
;
A
#
# COMPACT_ATOMS: atom_id res chain seq x y z
N MET A 1 -33.35 1.41 -6.47
CA MET A 1 -32.21 0.78 -5.78
C MET A 1 -31.00 0.98 -6.67
N ALA A 2 -30.28 2.09 -6.45
CA ALA A 2 -29.09 2.40 -7.24
C ALA A 2 -27.94 1.55 -6.72
N ASP A 3 -27.41 0.72 -7.61
CA ASP A 3 -26.23 -0.09 -7.43
C ASP A 3 -25.01 0.84 -7.38
N THR A 4 -24.62 1.25 -6.16
CA THR A 4 -23.35 1.95 -5.95
C THR A 4 -22.24 0.92 -6.01
N GLN A 5 -21.78 0.60 -7.22
CA GLN A 5 -20.43 0.06 -7.38
C GLN A 5 -19.44 1.07 -6.76
N PRO A 6 -18.56 0.65 -5.84
CA PRO A 6 -17.49 1.54 -5.37
C PRO A 6 -16.57 1.79 -6.57
N VAL A 7 -16.67 2.99 -7.13
CA VAL A 7 -15.71 3.49 -8.11
C VAL A 7 -14.33 3.30 -7.48
N PRO A 8 -13.33 2.69 -8.15
CA PRO A 8 -11.96 2.69 -7.66
C PRO A 8 -11.56 4.14 -7.41
N GLN A 9 -11.54 4.54 -6.15
CA GLN A 9 -11.30 5.92 -5.76
C GLN A 9 -9.82 6.15 -5.93
N GLU A 10 -9.45 6.64 -7.12
CA GLU A 10 -8.13 7.22 -7.38
C GLU A 10 -7.78 8.10 -6.17
N ARG A 11 -6.75 7.70 -5.42
CA ARG A 11 -6.40 8.39 -4.17
C ARG A 11 -5.85 9.75 -4.55
N VAL A 12 -6.67 10.78 -4.36
CA VAL A 12 -6.28 12.18 -4.54
C VAL A 12 -5.72 12.73 -3.24
N ASP A 13 -4.64 13.50 -3.34
CA ASP A 13 -4.09 14.25 -2.23
C ASP A 13 -5.13 15.26 -1.73
N PRO A 14 -5.50 15.27 -0.45
CA PRO A 14 -6.59 16.10 0.06
C PRO A 14 -6.25 17.60 0.05
N VAL A 15 -4.98 17.97 -0.10
CA VAL A 15 -4.52 19.37 -0.10
C VAL A 15 -4.47 19.95 -1.51
N THR A 16 -4.05 19.15 -2.49
CA THR A 16 -3.81 19.58 -3.87
C THR A 16 -4.87 19.08 -4.85
N GLY A 17 -5.65 18.06 -4.47
CA GLY A 17 -6.63 17.40 -5.35
C GLY A 17 -6.00 16.62 -6.51
N LEU A 18 -4.68 16.46 -6.52
CA LEU A 18 -3.95 15.72 -7.55
C LEU A 18 -3.94 14.22 -7.21
N SER A 19 -4.00 13.38 -8.24
CA SER A 19 -3.85 11.94 -8.10
C SER A 19 -2.49 11.63 -7.47
N LEU A 20 -2.49 10.88 -6.35
CA LEU A 20 -1.26 10.49 -5.67
C LEU A 20 -0.47 9.53 -6.56
N PRO A 21 0.85 9.75 -6.75
CA PRO A 21 1.67 8.84 -7.52
C PRO A 21 1.81 7.51 -6.79
N ASP A 22 1.60 6.41 -7.52
CA ASP A 22 1.88 5.07 -7.02
C ASP A 22 3.40 4.79 -7.06
N PRO A 23 3.99 4.22 -6.01
CA PRO A 23 3.37 3.71 -4.79
C PRO A 23 3.07 4.78 -3.73
N PHE A 24 1.87 4.72 -3.14
CA PHE A 24 1.46 5.61 -2.04
C PHE A 24 1.65 4.96 -0.66
N PRO A 25 1.97 5.74 0.39
CA PRO A 25 1.95 5.27 1.76
C PRO A 25 0.50 5.09 2.25
N GLU A 26 0.29 4.04 3.02
CA GLU A 26 -0.92 3.76 3.80
C GLU A 26 -0.58 3.84 5.29
N TYR A 27 -1.54 4.31 6.08
CA TYR A 27 -1.41 4.40 7.52
C TYR A 27 -2.45 3.48 8.14
N VAL A 28 -1.98 2.41 8.78
CA VAL A 28 -2.83 1.39 9.40
C VAL A 28 -2.54 1.28 10.89
N PRO A 29 -3.54 0.93 11.73
CA PRO A 29 -3.32 0.76 13.15
C PRO A 29 -2.56 -0.53 13.46
N CYS A 30 -1.58 -0.48 14.36
CA CYS A 30 -0.85 -1.66 14.82
C CYS A 30 -1.74 -2.54 15.71
N PRO A 31 -1.97 -3.82 15.36
CA PRO A 31 -2.79 -4.73 16.15
C PRO A 31 -2.14 -5.15 17.49
N HIS A 32 -0.86 -4.82 17.71
CA HIS A 32 -0.12 -5.26 18.89
C HIS A 32 -0.01 -4.21 20.00
N CYS A 33 0.18 -2.95 19.64
CA CYS A 33 0.36 -1.86 20.62
C CYS A 33 -0.68 -0.74 20.46
N GLY A 34 -1.51 -0.77 19.42
CA GLY A 34 -2.52 0.25 19.16
C GLY A 34 -1.99 1.54 18.54
N GLU A 35 -0.75 1.55 18.03
CA GLU A 35 -0.22 2.69 17.27
C GLU A 35 -1.16 3.01 16.09
N PRO A 36 -1.75 4.21 15.99
CA PRO A 36 -2.80 4.47 15.01
C PRO A 36 -2.27 4.64 13.57
N GLU A 37 -1.01 5.07 13.43
CA GLU A 37 -0.43 5.51 12.15
C GLU A 37 0.85 4.72 11.82
N VAL A 38 0.72 3.43 11.54
CA VAL A 38 1.83 2.63 10.99
C VAL A 38 1.89 2.83 9.48
N GLU A 39 2.93 3.53 9.03
CA GLU A 39 3.28 3.69 7.61
C GLU A 39 3.65 2.34 6.97
N VAL A 40 2.95 2.00 5.89
CA VAL A 40 3.19 0.84 5.02
C VAL A 40 2.85 1.23 3.58
N TYR A 41 3.69 0.92 2.62
CA TYR A 41 3.39 1.21 1.22
C TYR A 41 2.40 0.18 0.66
N CYS A 42 1.58 0.59 -0.31
CA CYS A 42 0.52 -0.28 -0.85
C CYS A 42 1.03 -1.63 -1.39
N TYR A 43 2.26 -1.68 -1.90
CA TYR A 43 2.88 -2.90 -2.44
C TYR A 43 3.47 -3.80 -1.35
N GLU A 44 3.59 -3.33 -0.11
CA GLU A 44 4.16 -4.10 0.99
C GLU A 44 3.12 -5.08 1.55
N LYS A 45 3.50 -6.36 1.61
CA LYS A 45 2.68 -7.43 2.23
C LYS A 45 2.84 -7.48 3.76
N ILE A 46 3.80 -6.74 4.30
CA ILE A 46 4.14 -6.74 5.73
C ILE A 46 4.37 -5.31 6.18
N ALA A 47 3.61 -4.87 7.18
CA ALA A 47 3.83 -3.59 7.85
C ALA A 47 4.73 -3.80 9.09
N ARG A 48 5.64 -2.87 9.35
CA ARG A 48 6.48 -2.87 10.55
C ARG A 48 6.17 -1.66 11.43
N CYS A 49 5.65 -1.93 12.62
CA CYS A 49 5.39 -0.86 13.58
C CYS A 49 6.70 -0.28 14.11
N ARG A 50 6.91 1.04 13.97
CA ARG A 50 8.08 1.73 14.54
C ARG A 50 8.03 1.86 16.07
N ASN A 51 6.83 1.88 16.65
CA ASN A 51 6.63 1.96 18.10
C ASN A 51 7.00 0.64 18.83
N CYS A 52 6.30 -0.48 18.53
CA CYS A 52 6.58 -1.76 19.19
C CYS A 52 7.60 -2.67 18.49
N GLY A 53 8.03 -2.32 17.27
CA GLY A 53 8.99 -3.10 16.48
C GLY A 53 8.42 -4.37 15.83
N LYS A 54 7.17 -4.74 16.12
CA LYS A 54 6.53 -5.96 15.58
C LYS A 54 6.11 -5.77 14.12
N GLN A 55 6.12 -6.88 13.40
CA GLN A 55 5.64 -6.98 12.02
C GLN A 55 4.26 -7.65 12.00
N PHE A 56 3.39 -7.19 11.12
CA PHE A 56 2.06 -7.75 10.93
C PHE A 56 1.69 -7.77 9.43
N PRO A 57 0.83 -8.72 9.01
CA PRO A 57 0.44 -8.83 7.61
C PRO A 57 -0.34 -7.59 7.17
N HIS A 58 0.00 -7.08 5.99
CA HIS A 58 -0.70 -6.01 5.30
C HIS A 58 -1.25 -6.57 3.98
N THR A 59 -2.51 -6.26 3.68
CA THR A 59 -3.14 -6.68 2.42
C THR A 59 -3.12 -5.52 1.46
N SER A 60 -2.41 -5.68 0.34
CA SER A 60 -2.37 -4.67 -0.71
C SER A 60 -3.79 -4.37 -1.21
N PRO A 61 -4.20 -3.10 -1.28
CA PRO A 61 -5.47 -2.71 -1.85
C PRO A 61 -5.49 -3.01 -3.35
N PRO A 62 -6.68 -3.26 -3.95
CA PRO A 62 -6.81 -3.62 -5.35
C PRO A 62 -6.35 -2.51 -6.33
N ASP A 63 -6.21 -1.28 -5.84
CA ASP A 63 -5.79 -0.11 -6.61
C ASP A 63 -4.26 0.08 -6.66
N CYS A 64 -3.51 -0.71 -5.87
CA CYS A 64 -2.05 -0.65 -5.86
C CYS A 64 -1.49 -1.28 -7.15
N GLY A 65 -0.56 -0.59 -7.83
CA GLY A 65 0.06 -1.08 -9.07
C GLY A 65 -0.69 -0.73 -10.35
N LEU A 66 -1.81 0.03 -10.29
CA LEU A 66 -2.53 0.46 -11.49
C LEU A 66 -1.79 1.52 -12.31
N TYR A 67 -0.83 2.22 -11.70
CA TYR A 67 -0.04 3.23 -12.39
C TYR A 67 1.28 2.65 -12.92
N PRO A 68 1.69 3.01 -14.17
CA PRO A 68 2.91 2.50 -14.80
C PRO A 68 4.21 2.90 -14.08
N PHE A 69 4.11 3.77 -13.06
CA PHE A 69 5.22 4.22 -12.23
C PHE A 69 5.43 3.33 -10.99
N CYS A 70 4.54 2.38 -10.73
CA CYS A 70 4.69 1.37 -9.68
C CYS A 70 5.73 0.31 -10.05
N LYS A 71 6.99 0.73 -10.11
CA LYS A 71 8.11 -0.15 -10.47
C LYS A 71 8.50 -1.16 -9.38
N ARG A 72 7.77 -1.22 -8.25
CA ARG A 72 8.05 -2.09 -7.09
C ARG A 72 7.01 -3.18 -6.81
N ALA A 73 5.83 -3.13 -7.43
CA ALA A 73 4.92 -4.28 -7.44
C ALA A 73 5.44 -5.40 -8.37
N VAL A 74 6.42 -5.08 -9.22
CA VAL A 74 7.31 -6.08 -9.82
C VAL A 74 8.16 -6.61 -8.66
N GLU A 75 7.72 -7.74 -8.09
CA GLU A 75 8.60 -8.60 -7.31
C GLU A 75 9.93 -8.66 -8.08
N PRO A 76 11.11 -8.46 -7.45
CA PRO A 76 12.32 -8.89 -8.13
C PRO A 76 12.10 -10.38 -8.39
N GLU A 77 11.78 -10.74 -9.63
CA GLU A 77 11.96 -12.09 -10.11
C GLU A 77 13.36 -12.42 -9.66
N SER A 78 13.46 -13.33 -8.68
CA SER A 78 14.74 -13.90 -8.30
C SER A 78 15.36 -14.37 -9.60
N ASP A 79 16.36 -13.63 -10.04
CA ASP A 79 17.21 -13.93 -11.18
C ASP A 79 17.82 -15.31 -10.88
N ASP A 80 17.12 -16.34 -11.33
CA ASP A 80 17.68 -17.66 -11.57
C ASP A 80 18.62 -17.47 -12.77
N HIS A 81 19.81 -16.94 -12.49
CA HIS A 81 20.94 -17.06 -13.39
C HIS A 81 21.84 -18.17 -12.85
N GLU A 82 21.46 -19.41 -13.18
CA GLU A 82 22.47 -20.43 -13.44
C GLU A 82 23.44 -19.90 -14.50
N GLY A 83 24.75 -19.94 -14.19
CA GLY A 83 25.84 -19.62 -15.12
C GLY A 83 27.20 -19.85 -14.49
#